data_AF-A0A925B143-F1
#
_entry.id   AF-A0A925B143-F1
#
_cell.length_a   1.000
_cell.length_b   1.000
_cell.length_c   1.000
_cell.angle_alpha   90.00
_cell.angle_beta   90.00
_cell.angle_gamma   90.00
#
_symmetry.space_group_name_H-M   'P 1'
#
loop_
_entity.id
_entity.type
_entity.pdbx_description
1 polymer ?
#
loop_
_entity_poly.entity_id
_entity_poly.type
_entity_poly.pdbx_seq_one_letter_code
_entity_poly.pdbx_strand_id
1 'polypeptide(L)'
;MTMENEKSVFGVFLEFILEIIGEVCAGLFICLFVLITLFAPEIRAQATRKPSPTRASKVDLRQRATTSKNSLSAIKTRAEFDTIARVYHQNTPYALPHLMFVIDRNDKNKIYYVNSKKFTFHRDFVNATYLSLKRGEDFFKDVYVNPKRRFIVGTLAWQTPIKKWTFEFWEGDTISADFISLTNEKINSTFFAPVAFKPNSIMQEEKIAATSNITTISPSEINANQEYLALNTAKGIGRIHIIDKFDDSVEIGYNEILVLKEVPISLPPVAGIIIAQPSTPLSHINLLAKGWNIPNAYIKNADVLFRDLDTYWVEFDAKLDRYTIKRADKKTLDANDKIEAAKGKMFKSPPSNLKVTKIASLSEMRRKDSIAYGSKASNLGEIINAKMPNVIVPQGFGVPFVHYKKFMEANGFQAQIEEMMQDLDFVHNPKIRREKLKEFRATIQNGKLNDALKAEIVKKWQTELGGKGVFIRSSSNSEDLPNFSGAGLYTSVKNVKDAEKLAEAVKTVWASLWNYEAYEARERNFIEHSGVYMATFIQVGVDMDNGGVMITKDPF
;
A
#
# COMPACT_ATOMS: atom_id res chain seq x y z
N MET A 1 55.59 22.01 50.25
CA MET A 1 54.90 20.98 51.05
C MET A 1 53.42 21.23 50.85
N THR A 2 52.80 20.31 50.11
CA THR A 2 51.49 20.32 49.43
C THR A 2 50.34 20.60 50.41
N MET A 3 49.35 21.48 50.15
CA MET A 3 48.26 21.41 49.16
C MET A 3 47.71 19.98 48.95
N GLU A 4 47.22 19.34 50.00
CA GLU A 4 46.67 17.98 49.87
C GLU A 4 45.43 17.63 50.70
N ASN A 5 44.79 18.56 51.44
CA ASN A 5 43.67 18.17 52.32
C ASN A 5 42.32 18.87 52.13
N GLU A 6 42.10 19.64 51.07
CA GLU A 6 40.75 20.20 50.77
C GLU A 6 40.05 19.60 49.54
N LYS A 7 40.71 18.71 48.78
CA LYS A 7 40.10 18.08 47.59
C LYS A 7 39.32 16.79 47.87
N SER A 8 39.36 16.24 49.09
CA SER A 8 38.72 14.95 49.41
C SER A 8 37.23 15.07 49.78
N VAL A 9 36.78 16.21 50.35
CA VAL A 9 35.39 16.34 50.82
C VAL A 9 34.45 16.75 49.68
N PHE A 10 34.93 17.54 48.71
CA PHE A 10 34.12 17.99 47.57
C PHE A 10 33.89 16.89 46.51
N GLY A 11 34.83 15.96 46.34
CA GLY A 11 34.70 14.84 45.41
C GLY A 11 33.64 13.83 45.85
N VAL A 12 33.62 13.48 47.14
CA VAL A 12 32.66 12.53 47.72
C VAL A 12 31.24 13.10 47.72
N PHE A 13 31.08 14.42 47.92
CA PHE A 13 29.77 15.07 47.88
C PHE A 13 29.20 15.17 46.45
N LEU A 14 30.06 15.30 45.44
CA LEU A 14 29.64 15.37 44.04
C LEU A 14 29.29 13.99 43.47
N GLU A 15 30.00 12.93 43.87
CA GLU A 15 29.63 11.55 43.52
C GLU A 15 28.28 11.15 44.14
N PHE A 16 28.01 11.51 45.40
CA PHE A 16 26.75 11.20 46.06
C PHE A 16 25.54 11.93 45.43
N ILE A 17 25.74 13.16 44.95
CA ILE A 17 24.71 13.92 44.22
C ILE A 17 24.48 13.33 42.82
N LEU A 18 25.53 12.86 42.13
CA LEU A 18 25.41 12.22 40.82
C LEU A 18 24.73 10.84 40.91
N GLU A 19 24.95 10.10 42.00
CA GLU A 19 24.28 8.81 42.26
C GLU A 19 22.78 9.00 42.56
N ILE A 20 22.42 9.99 43.38
CA ILE A 20 21.01 10.34 43.68
C ILE A 20 20.30 10.88 42.42
N ILE A 21 20.95 11.70 41.60
CA ILE A 21 20.40 12.16 40.31
C ILE A 21 20.26 10.98 39.33
N GLY A 22 21.17 10.01 39.36
CA GLY A 22 21.11 8.78 38.58
C GLY A 22 19.92 7.89 38.94
N GLU A 23 19.65 7.68 40.23
CA GLU A 23 18.53 6.86 40.70
C GLU A 23 17.16 7.56 40.53
N VAL A 24 17.09 8.88 40.72
CA VAL A 24 15.87 9.66 40.47
C VAL A 24 15.56 9.76 38.97
N CYS A 25 16.59 9.89 38.11
CA CYS A 25 16.41 9.84 36.66
C CYS A 25 16.04 8.43 36.16
N ALA A 26 16.57 7.36 36.76
CA ALA A 26 16.20 5.99 36.43
C ALA A 26 14.76 5.67 36.86
N GLY A 27 14.32 6.13 38.03
CA GLY A 27 12.93 6.00 38.51
C GLY A 27 11.93 6.79 37.65
N LEU A 28 12.28 8.01 37.22
CA LEU A 28 11.45 8.79 36.29
C LEU A 28 11.44 8.19 34.89
N PHE A 29 12.56 7.64 34.39
CA PHE A 29 12.60 6.98 33.08
C PHE A 29 11.76 5.69 33.06
N ILE A 30 11.78 4.92 34.16
CA ILE A 30 10.97 3.68 34.28
C ILE A 30 9.49 4.02 34.41
N CYS A 31 9.10 5.06 35.17
CA CYS A 31 7.71 5.51 35.21
C CYS A 31 7.24 6.12 33.89
N LEU A 32 8.09 6.82 33.14
CA LEU A 32 7.75 7.35 31.81
C LEU A 32 7.64 6.22 30.76
N PHE A 33 8.48 5.18 30.85
CA PHE A 33 8.36 3.99 29.98
C PHE A 33 7.11 3.16 30.29
N VAL A 34 6.72 3.04 31.57
CA VAL A 34 5.48 2.36 31.98
C VAL A 34 4.23 3.18 31.61
N LEU A 35 4.30 4.52 31.59
CA LEU A 35 3.21 5.37 31.08
C LEU A 35 3.13 5.43 29.54
N ILE A 36 4.24 5.33 28.81
CA ILE A 36 4.25 5.31 27.34
C ILE A 36 3.81 3.95 26.78
N THR A 37 3.99 2.87 27.54
CA THR A 37 3.48 1.53 27.18
C THR A 37 1.97 1.36 27.43
N LEU A 38 1.34 2.25 28.21
CA LEU A 38 -0.12 2.32 28.38
C LEU A 38 -0.83 3.19 27.31
N PHE A 39 -0.09 3.91 26.47
CA PHE A 39 -0.62 4.72 25.38
C PHE A 39 0.10 4.48 24.04
N ALA A 40 0.55 3.24 23.79
CA ALA A 40 0.74 2.82 22.42
C ALA A 40 -0.64 2.91 21.74
N PRO A 41 -0.82 3.70 20.65
CA PRO A 41 -2.03 3.54 19.87
C PRO A 41 -2.02 2.09 19.41
N GLU A 42 -2.97 1.29 19.90
CA GLU A 42 -3.32 0.05 19.23
C GLU A 42 -3.37 0.40 17.75
N ILE A 43 -2.50 -0.21 16.94
CA ILE A 43 -2.62 -0.18 15.50
C ILE A 43 -3.93 -0.92 15.22
N ARG A 44 -5.05 -0.19 15.34
CA ARG A 44 -6.39 -0.72 15.16
C ARG A 44 -6.53 -0.97 13.69
N ALA A 45 -6.47 -2.25 13.34
CA ALA A 45 -6.53 -2.74 11.99
C ALA A 45 -7.76 -2.16 11.26
N GLN A 46 -7.54 -1.14 10.43
CA GLN A 46 -8.48 -0.65 9.42
C GLN A 46 -8.50 -1.68 8.27
N ALA A 47 -8.87 -2.93 8.60
CA ALA A 47 -8.71 -4.08 7.71
C ALA A 47 -10.05 -4.64 7.21
N THR A 48 -11.20 -4.32 7.82
CA THR A 48 -12.49 -4.75 7.25
C THR A 48 -13.05 -3.74 6.28
N ARG A 49 -12.58 -3.79 5.04
CA ARG A 49 -13.27 -3.11 3.95
C ARG A 49 -14.57 -3.86 3.65
N LYS A 50 -15.70 -3.15 3.64
CA LYS A 50 -16.96 -3.66 3.09
C LYS A 50 -16.70 -4.25 1.69
N PRO A 51 -17.04 -5.52 1.43
CA PRO A 51 -16.85 -6.09 0.11
C PRO A 51 -17.66 -5.33 -0.94
N SER A 52 -17.06 -5.12 -2.11
CA SER A 52 -17.63 -4.32 -3.18
C SER A 52 -18.08 -5.19 -4.34
N PRO A 53 -19.18 -4.85 -5.05
CA PRO A 53 -19.55 -5.48 -6.31
C PRO A 53 -18.44 -5.49 -7.37
N THR A 54 -17.48 -4.57 -7.28
CA THR A 54 -16.33 -4.49 -8.18
C THR A 54 -15.33 -5.63 -7.99
N ARG A 55 -15.38 -6.33 -6.85
CA ARG A 55 -14.49 -7.44 -6.45
C ARG A 55 -15.17 -8.82 -6.58
N ALA A 56 -16.48 -8.82 -6.85
CA ALA A 56 -17.26 -10.04 -6.98
C ALA A 56 -16.82 -10.81 -8.23
N SER A 57 -16.56 -12.11 -8.09
CA SER A 57 -16.24 -12.96 -9.24
C SER A 57 -17.40 -12.95 -10.26
N LYS A 58 -17.14 -13.29 -11.53
CA LYS A 58 -18.21 -13.49 -12.52
C LYS A 58 -19.26 -14.51 -12.05
N VAL A 59 -18.88 -15.42 -11.14
CA VAL A 59 -19.78 -16.39 -10.51
C VAL A 59 -20.67 -15.71 -9.47
N ASP A 60 -20.10 -14.89 -8.59
CA ASP A 60 -20.85 -14.10 -7.59
C ASP A 60 -21.86 -13.13 -8.24
N LEU A 61 -21.52 -12.57 -9.41
CA LEU A 61 -22.37 -11.65 -10.18
C LEU A 61 -23.46 -12.36 -11.02
N ARG A 62 -23.35 -13.67 -11.24
CA ARG A 62 -24.31 -14.45 -12.07
C ARG A 62 -25.49 -15.02 -11.27
N GLN A 63 -25.58 -14.74 -9.97
CA GLN A 63 -26.70 -15.19 -9.13
C GLN A 63 -28.00 -14.55 -9.61
N ARG A 64 -28.79 -15.27 -10.42
CA ARG A 64 -30.10 -14.80 -10.88
C ARG A 64 -31.07 -14.76 -9.70
N ALA A 65 -31.84 -13.68 -9.61
CA ALA A 65 -32.92 -13.57 -8.64
C ALA A 65 -33.95 -14.68 -8.89
N THR A 66 -34.30 -15.42 -7.84
CA THR A 66 -35.37 -16.42 -7.88
C THR A 66 -36.75 -15.77 -7.72
N THR A 67 -36.79 -14.49 -7.35
CA THR A 67 -37.99 -13.66 -7.19
C THR A 67 -37.97 -12.44 -8.10
N SER A 68 -39.13 -12.07 -8.64
CA SER A 68 -39.31 -10.86 -9.46
C SER A 68 -39.40 -9.56 -8.64
N LYS A 69 -39.59 -9.67 -7.31
CA LYS A 69 -39.73 -8.51 -6.42
C LYS A 69 -38.42 -7.71 -6.33
N ASN A 70 -38.56 -6.37 -6.32
CA ASN A 70 -37.43 -5.45 -6.17
C ASN A 70 -36.89 -5.39 -4.73
N SER A 71 -37.73 -5.67 -3.74
CA SER A 71 -37.39 -5.69 -2.32
C SER A 71 -38.44 -6.47 -1.51
N LEU A 72 -38.13 -6.75 -0.25
CA LEU A 72 -39.06 -7.23 0.78
C LEU A 72 -39.18 -6.19 1.90
N SER A 73 -40.36 -6.09 2.53
CA SER A 73 -40.59 -5.19 3.68
C SER A 73 -40.24 -5.84 5.03
N ALA A 74 -40.09 -7.15 5.06
CA ALA A 74 -39.63 -7.95 6.20
C ALA A 74 -38.97 -9.23 5.68
N ILE A 75 -38.11 -9.82 6.49
CA ILE A 75 -37.50 -11.13 6.23
C ILE A 75 -37.74 -12.00 7.46
N LYS A 76 -38.61 -12.98 7.34
CA LYS A 76 -39.08 -13.84 8.42
C LYS A 76 -38.36 -15.18 8.48
N THR A 77 -37.61 -15.54 7.44
CA THR A 77 -36.82 -16.78 7.42
C THR A 77 -35.49 -16.60 6.69
N ARG A 78 -34.55 -17.52 6.96
CA ARG A 78 -33.29 -17.61 6.20
C ARG A 78 -33.53 -17.87 4.71
N ALA A 79 -34.52 -18.68 4.36
CA ALA A 79 -34.86 -18.96 2.97
C ALA A 79 -35.28 -17.69 2.21
N GLU A 80 -36.09 -16.82 2.83
CA GLU A 80 -36.46 -15.52 2.26
C GLU A 80 -35.24 -14.63 2.03
N PHE A 81 -34.33 -14.55 2.99
CA PHE A 81 -33.06 -13.82 2.85
C PHE A 81 -32.27 -14.34 1.64
N ASP A 82 -32.06 -15.65 1.54
CA ASP A 82 -31.26 -16.26 0.47
C ASP A 82 -31.88 -16.06 -0.93
N THR A 83 -33.18 -15.76 -1.04
CA THR A 83 -33.80 -15.44 -2.35
C THR A 83 -33.31 -14.13 -2.95
N ILE A 84 -33.03 -13.13 -2.10
CA ILE A 84 -32.69 -11.75 -2.51
C ILE A 84 -31.25 -11.35 -2.17
N ALA A 85 -30.57 -12.10 -1.31
CA ALA A 85 -29.19 -11.85 -0.90
C ALA A 85 -28.18 -12.25 -1.98
N ARG A 86 -27.12 -11.46 -2.09
CA ARG A 86 -25.93 -11.80 -2.87
C ARG A 86 -24.91 -12.43 -1.93
N VAL A 87 -24.16 -13.42 -2.41
CA VAL A 87 -23.06 -14.01 -1.63
C VAL A 87 -21.74 -13.59 -2.26
N TYR A 88 -20.91 -12.87 -1.51
CA TYR A 88 -19.50 -12.68 -1.89
C TYR A 88 -18.66 -13.85 -1.39
N HIS A 89 -17.58 -14.16 -2.10
CA HIS A 89 -16.68 -15.26 -1.76
C HIS A 89 -17.46 -16.57 -1.57
N GLN A 90 -18.37 -16.87 -2.51
CA GLN A 90 -19.20 -18.07 -2.44
C GLN A 90 -18.33 -19.34 -2.45
N ASN A 91 -18.71 -20.35 -1.65
CA ASN A 91 -17.99 -21.62 -1.47
C ASN A 91 -16.67 -21.52 -0.70
N THR A 92 -16.50 -20.47 0.11
CA THR A 92 -15.30 -20.23 0.91
C THR A 92 -15.68 -20.15 2.40
N PRO A 93 -14.74 -20.39 3.32
CA PRO A 93 -14.97 -20.15 4.76
C PRO A 93 -15.34 -18.69 5.09
N TYR A 94 -15.10 -17.76 4.16
CA TYR A 94 -15.38 -16.33 4.28
C TYR A 94 -16.58 -15.88 3.44
N ALA A 95 -17.43 -16.81 3.02
CA ALA A 95 -18.65 -16.48 2.30
C ALA A 95 -19.41 -15.39 3.06
N LEU A 96 -19.76 -14.30 2.38
CA LEU A 96 -20.50 -13.19 2.97
C LEU A 96 -21.85 -13.03 2.28
N PRO A 97 -22.87 -13.82 2.68
CA PRO A 97 -24.25 -13.58 2.31
C PRO A 97 -24.69 -12.21 2.83
N HIS A 98 -25.13 -11.33 1.93
CA HIS A 98 -25.51 -9.97 2.28
C HIS A 98 -26.58 -9.42 1.35
N LEU A 99 -27.23 -8.35 1.79
CA LEU A 99 -28.12 -7.53 0.97
C LEU A 99 -28.05 -6.06 1.38
N MET A 100 -28.51 -5.19 0.50
CA MET A 100 -28.69 -3.78 0.81
C MET A 100 -30.03 -3.56 1.51
N PHE A 101 -30.11 -2.61 2.43
CA PHE A 101 -31.38 -2.08 2.92
C PHE A 101 -31.48 -0.57 2.66
N VAL A 102 -32.71 -0.09 2.54
CA VAL A 102 -33.06 1.34 2.49
C VAL A 102 -34.19 1.58 3.48
N ILE A 103 -34.07 2.58 4.34
CA ILE A 103 -35.15 3.07 5.20
C ILE A 103 -35.58 4.42 4.65
N ASP A 104 -36.85 4.54 4.28
CA ASP A 104 -37.47 5.80 3.85
C ASP A 104 -38.14 6.49 5.03
N ARG A 105 -37.51 7.56 5.53
CA ARG A 105 -38.04 8.33 6.67
C ARG A 105 -39.32 9.10 6.33
N ASN A 106 -39.57 9.40 5.06
CA ASN A 106 -40.78 10.11 4.66
C ASN A 106 -42.00 9.18 4.56
N ASP A 107 -41.79 7.86 4.45
CA ASP A 107 -42.85 6.85 4.48
C ASP A 107 -42.82 6.09 5.82
N LYS A 108 -42.98 6.81 6.93
CA LYS A 108 -43.07 6.25 8.30
C LYS A 108 -41.91 5.30 8.65
N ASN A 109 -40.69 5.63 8.23
CA ASN A 109 -39.49 4.81 8.41
C ASN A 109 -39.62 3.39 7.82
N LYS A 110 -40.31 3.25 6.69
CA LYS A 110 -40.47 1.98 5.98
C LYS A 110 -39.13 1.44 5.50
N ILE A 111 -38.87 0.19 5.81
CA ILE A 111 -37.66 -0.52 5.40
C ILE A 111 -37.90 -1.32 4.11
N TYR A 112 -36.91 -1.30 3.24
CA TYR A 112 -36.82 -2.08 2.02
C TYR A 112 -35.55 -2.93 2.10
N TYR A 113 -35.70 -4.24 2.25
CA TYR A 113 -34.63 -5.20 2.03
C TYR A 113 -34.48 -5.41 0.53
N VAL A 114 -33.48 -4.76 -0.06
CA VAL A 114 -33.30 -4.66 -1.50
C VAL A 114 -32.89 -6.01 -2.08
N ASN A 115 -33.43 -6.33 -3.25
CA ASN A 115 -32.98 -7.47 -4.03
C ASN A 115 -31.57 -7.20 -4.60
N SER A 116 -30.55 -7.58 -3.85
CA SER A 116 -29.14 -7.40 -4.20
C SER A 116 -28.66 -8.33 -5.32
N LYS A 117 -29.46 -9.31 -5.75
CA LYS A 117 -29.23 -10.03 -7.01
C LYS A 117 -29.64 -9.19 -8.23
N LYS A 118 -30.57 -8.24 -8.06
CA LYS A 118 -31.06 -7.35 -9.14
C LYS A 118 -30.39 -5.98 -9.15
N PHE A 119 -30.17 -5.38 -7.97
CA PHE A 119 -29.59 -4.05 -7.82
C PHE A 119 -28.20 -4.13 -7.22
N THR A 120 -27.26 -3.41 -7.83
CA THR A 120 -25.86 -3.42 -7.39
C THR A 120 -25.57 -2.31 -6.40
N PHE A 121 -26.16 -1.12 -6.60
CA PHE A 121 -26.01 0.01 -5.70
C PHE A 121 -27.37 0.49 -5.16
N HIS A 122 -27.37 1.12 -3.98
CA HIS A 122 -28.58 1.72 -3.40
C HIS A 122 -29.25 2.70 -4.36
N ARG A 123 -28.44 3.50 -5.07
CA ARG A 123 -28.92 4.42 -6.11
C ARG A 123 -29.72 3.71 -7.20
N ASP A 124 -29.25 2.54 -7.65
CA ASP A 124 -29.92 1.80 -8.73
C ASP A 124 -31.32 1.37 -8.29
N PHE A 125 -31.46 0.93 -7.03
CA PHE A 125 -32.75 0.58 -6.44
C PHE A 125 -33.65 1.80 -6.25
N VAL A 126 -33.15 2.87 -5.59
CA VAL A 126 -33.93 4.07 -5.29
C VAL A 126 -34.44 4.73 -6.58
N ASN A 127 -33.61 4.77 -7.62
CA ASN A 127 -34.00 5.34 -8.91
C ASN A 127 -34.96 4.44 -9.69
N ALA A 128 -34.73 3.12 -9.71
CA ALA A 128 -35.62 2.18 -10.40
C ALA A 128 -36.99 2.02 -9.73
N THR A 129 -37.11 2.44 -8.47
CA THR A 129 -38.37 2.45 -7.70
C THR A 129 -39.00 3.84 -7.61
N TYR A 130 -38.45 4.83 -8.32
CA TYR A 130 -38.93 6.22 -8.36
C TYR A 130 -38.98 6.91 -6.98
N LEU A 131 -38.22 6.41 -6.00
CA LEU A 131 -38.09 7.04 -4.68
C LEU A 131 -37.24 8.33 -4.75
N SER A 132 -36.31 8.40 -5.71
CA SER A 132 -35.55 9.60 -6.07
C SER A 132 -35.16 9.54 -7.55
N LEU A 133 -34.92 10.70 -8.18
CA LEU A 133 -34.37 10.81 -9.54
C LEU A 133 -32.97 11.42 -9.56
N LYS A 134 -32.41 11.76 -8.38
CA LYS A 134 -31.10 12.40 -8.26
C LYS A 134 -29.97 11.45 -8.69
N ARG A 135 -28.87 12.02 -9.20
CA ARG A 135 -27.72 11.28 -9.74
C ARG A 135 -26.40 11.85 -9.22
N GLY A 136 -25.32 11.09 -9.41
CA GLY A 136 -23.96 11.56 -9.12
C GLY A 136 -23.76 12.06 -7.69
N GLU A 137 -23.10 13.22 -7.58
CA GLU A 137 -22.74 13.87 -6.32
C GLU A 137 -23.97 14.28 -5.49
N ASP A 138 -25.05 14.72 -6.13
CA ASP A 138 -26.26 15.15 -5.43
C ASP A 138 -26.93 14.01 -4.67
N PHE A 139 -27.00 12.82 -5.29
CA PHE A 139 -27.49 11.62 -4.59
C PHE A 139 -26.56 11.27 -3.42
N PHE A 140 -25.25 11.35 -3.62
CA PHE A 140 -24.28 10.99 -2.60
C PHE A 140 -24.37 11.90 -1.36
N LYS A 141 -24.38 13.23 -1.56
CA LYS A 141 -24.51 14.21 -0.47
C LYS A 141 -25.81 14.01 0.30
N ASP A 142 -26.93 13.82 -0.40
CA ASP A 142 -28.24 13.66 0.22
C ASP A 142 -28.38 12.38 1.04
N VAL A 143 -27.65 11.32 0.70
CA VAL A 143 -27.85 9.99 1.29
C VAL A 143 -26.79 9.65 2.33
N TYR A 144 -25.55 10.14 2.19
CA TYR A 144 -24.42 9.77 3.08
C TYR A 144 -23.89 10.91 3.95
N VAL A 145 -24.12 12.17 3.55
CA VAL A 145 -23.54 13.35 4.23
C VAL A 145 -24.59 14.21 4.93
N ASN A 146 -25.78 14.34 4.35
CA ASN A 146 -26.81 15.23 4.88
C ASN A 146 -27.37 14.72 6.24
N PRO A 147 -27.28 15.50 7.33
CA PRO A 147 -27.78 15.08 8.64
C PRO A 147 -29.31 14.96 8.69
N LYS A 148 -30.04 15.61 7.77
CA LYS A 148 -31.50 15.54 7.62
C LYS A 148 -31.95 14.62 6.49
N ARG A 149 -31.07 13.73 6.01
CA ARG A 149 -31.37 12.81 4.90
C ARG A 149 -32.68 12.07 5.05
N ARG A 150 -33.38 11.89 3.94
CA ARG A 150 -34.61 11.09 3.83
C ARG A 150 -34.30 9.60 3.92
N PHE A 151 -33.28 9.15 3.19
CA PHE A 151 -32.94 7.73 3.10
C PHE A 151 -31.79 7.41 4.03
N ILE A 152 -31.99 6.40 4.89
CA ILE A 152 -30.89 5.74 5.58
C ILE A 152 -30.59 4.46 4.81
N VAL A 153 -29.35 4.29 4.38
CA VAL A 153 -28.96 3.17 3.50
C VAL A 153 -27.79 2.42 4.09
N GLY A 154 -27.84 1.09 4.04
CA GLY A 154 -26.77 0.27 4.57
C GLY A 154 -26.80 -1.15 4.00
N THR A 155 -26.02 -2.02 4.60
CA THR A 155 -25.95 -3.44 4.23
C THR A 155 -26.20 -4.30 5.45
N LEU A 156 -26.95 -5.38 5.25
CA LEU A 156 -27.14 -6.44 6.23
C LEU A 156 -26.38 -7.67 5.73
N ALA A 157 -25.58 -8.30 6.58
CA ALA A 157 -24.70 -9.40 6.21
C ALA A 157 -24.59 -10.47 7.31
N TRP A 158 -24.44 -11.73 6.88
CA TRP A 158 -24.05 -12.84 7.74
C TRP A 158 -22.52 -12.91 7.82
N GLN A 159 -21.96 -12.61 8.98
CA GLN A 159 -20.51 -12.69 9.22
C GLN A 159 -20.11 -14.12 9.53
N THR A 160 -19.76 -14.89 8.49
CA THR A 160 -19.40 -16.32 8.61
C THR A 160 -18.30 -16.60 9.65
N PRO A 161 -17.22 -15.81 9.79
CA PRO A 161 -16.14 -16.09 10.76
C PRO A 161 -16.59 -16.09 12.23
N ILE A 162 -17.64 -15.34 12.56
CA ILE A 162 -18.16 -15.22 13.93
C ILE A 162 -19.59 -15.74 14.07
N LYS A 163 -20.20 -16.20 12.97
CA LYS A 163 -21.57 -16.72 12.90
C LYS A 163 -22.61 -15.76 13.50
N LYS A 164 -22.51 -14.46 13.20
CA LYS A 164 -23.44 -13.42 13.66
C LYS A 164 -23.99 -12.60 12.49
N TRP A 165 -25.20 -12.08 12.61
CA TRP A 165 -25.76 -11.10 11.69
C TRP A 165 -25.31 -9.70 12.06
N THR A 166 -24.96 -8.92 11.05
CA THR A 166 -24.57 -7.51 11.20
C THR A 166 -25.31 -6.62 10.24
N PHE A 167 -25.54 -5.39 10.64
CA PHE A 167 -25.79 -4.29 9.71
C PHE A 167 -24.67 -3.27 9.80
N GLU A 168 -24.37 -2.63 8.67
CA GLU A 168 -23.25 -1.70 8.57
C GLU A 168 -23.54 -0.55 7.60
N PHE A 169 -22.89 0.59 7.85
CA PHE A 169 -22.87 1.75 6.97
C PHE A 169 -21.55 1.80 6.19
N TRP A 170 -21.52 2.63 5.14
CA TRP A 170 -20.25 2.91 4.47
C TRP A 170 -19.31 3.65 5.43
N GLU A 171 -18.01 3.41 5.34
CA GLU A 171 -16.99 3.98 6.25
C GLU A 171 -17.03 5.51 6.31
N GLY A 172 -17.22 6.16 5.16
CA GLY A 172 -17.35 7.62 5.05
C GLY A 172 -18.77 8.16 5.30
N ASP A 173 -19.70 7.33 5.74
CA ASP A 173 -21.06 7.77 6.08
C ASP A 173 -21.06 8.55 7.40
N THR A 174 -21.58 9.78 7.36
CA THR A 174 -21.69 10.71 8.51
C THR A 174 -22.84 10.40 9.47
N ILE A 175 -23.40 9.19 9.43
CA ILE A 175 -24.55 8.69 10.22
C ILE A 175 -24.56 9.13 11.68
N SER A 176 -25.70 9.62 12.16
CA SER A 176 -25.91 10.04 13.54
C SER A 176 -26.31 8.86 14.43
N ALA A 177 -26.11 9.00 15.75
CA ALA A 177 -26.52 7.98 16.74
C ALA A 177 -28.03 7.67 16.65
N ASP A 178 -28.88 8.67 16.44
CA ASP A 178 -30.33 8.50 16.26
C ASP A 178 -30.67 7.63 15.05
N PHE A 179 -29.97 7.81 13.93
CA PHE A 179 -30.21 7.01 12.72
C PHE A 179 -29.64 5.60 12.85
N ILE A 180 -28.54 5.41 13.57
CA ILE A 180 -28.07 4.06 13.93
C ILE A 180 -29.13 3.36 14.79
N SER A 181 -29.66 4.05 15.81
CA SER A 181 -30.68 3.52 16.73
C SER A 181 -31.98 3.16 16.01
N LEU A 182 -32.49 4.05 15.16
CA LEU A 182 -33.66 3.80 14.33
C LEU A 182 -33.44 2.59 13.40
N THR A 183 -32.25 2.47 12.81
CA THR A 183 -31.91 1.35 11.94
C THR A 183 -31.87 0.05 12.72
N ASN A 184 -31.24 0.05 13.90
CA ASN A 184 -31.18 -1.11 14.79
C ASN A 184 -32.59 -1.60 15.18
N GLU A 185 -33.48 -0.68 15.57
CA GLU A 185 -34.87 -0.98 15.91
C GLU A 185 -35.64 -1.56 14.71
N LYS A 186 -35.55 -0.92 13.53
CA LYS A 186 -36.26 -1.38 12.33
C LYS A 186 -35.78 -2.72 11.83
N ILE A 187 -34.48 -2.96 11.82
CA ILE A 187 -33.94 -4.26 11.41
C ILE A 187 -34.36 -5.34 12.41
N ASN A 188 -34.14 -5.16 13.71
CA ASN A 188 -34.44 -6.20 14.70
C ASN A 188 -35.95 -6.45 14.89
N SER A 189 -36.84 -5.54 14.49
CA SER A 189 -38.30 -5.78 14.47
C SER A 189 -38.82 -6.44 13.18
N THR A 190 -38.05 -6.43 12.09
CA THR A 190 -38.49 -6.91 10.77
C THR A 190 -37.63 -8.03 10.18
N PHE A 191 -36.51 -8.36 10.82
CA PHE A 191 -35.60 -9.46 10.47
C PHE A 191 -35.77 -10.63 11.45
N PHE A 192 -35.56 -11.86 10.97
CA PHE A 192 -35.88 -13.08 11.72
C PHE A 192 -34.88 -13.45 12.83
N ALA A 193 -33.75 -12.76 12.92
CA ALA A 193 -32.67 -13.04 13.85
C ALA A 193 -32.12 -11.74 14.46
N PRO A 194 -31.47 -11.79 15.64
CA PRO A 194 -30.78 -10.63 16.19
C PRO A 194 -29.67 -10.14 15.25
N VAL A 195 -29.62 -8.84 15.01
CA VAL A 195 -28.63 -8.18 14.16
C VAL A 195 -27.88 -7.13 14.96
N ALA A 196 -26.56 -7.26 15.02
CA ALA A 196 -25.68 -6.30 15.68
C ALA A 196 -25.23 -5.18 14.73
N PHE A 197 -24.89 -4.02 15.28
CA PHE A 197 -24.26 -2.96 14.50
C PHE A 197 -22.75 -3.22 14.35
N LYS A 198 -22.25 -3.15 13.12
CA LYS A 198 -20.81 -3.19 12.85
C LYS A 198 -20.34 -1.79 12.41
N PRO A 199 -19.65 -1.02 13.28
CA PRO A 199 -19.09 0.25 12.88
C PRO A 199 -17.92 0.04 11.91
N ASN A 200 -17.82 0.91 10.90
CA ASN A 200 -16.75 0.86 9.90
C ASN A 200 -15.80 2.07 9.97
N SER A 201 -15.96 2.97 10.94
CA SER A 201 -15.05 4.10 11.18
C SER A 201 -15.04 4.53 12.65
N ILE A 202 -13.94 5.18 13.06
CA ILE A 202 -13.78 5.73 14.42
C ILE A 202 -14.95 6.66 14.78
N MET A 203 -15.35 7.53 13.86
CA MET A 203 -16.51 8.41 14.05
C MET A 203 -17.80 7.62 14.35
N GLN A 204 -18.02 6.46 13.73
CA GLN A 204 -19.19 5.63 14.00
C GLN A 204 -19.09 4.92 15.36
N GLU A 205 -17.88 4.49 15.75
CA GLU A 205 -17.61 3.93 17.08
C GLU A 205 -17.88 4.96 18.19
N GLU A 206 -17.36 6.17 18.05
CA GLU A 206 -17.56 7.25 19.03
C GLU A 206 -19.03 7.61 19.21
N LYS A 207 -19.80 7.68 18.11
CA LYS A 207 -21.24 7.99 18.16
C LYS A 207 -22.06 6.93 18.90
N ILE A 208 -21.63 5.67 18.86
CA ILE A 208 -22.36 4.58 19.51
C ILE A 208 -21.85 4.27 20.92
N ALA A 209 -20.62 4.67 21.26
CA ALA A 209 -20.03 4.49 22.59
C ALA A 209 -20.88 5.12 23.71
N ALA A 210 -21.65 6.16 23.41
CA ALA A 210 -22.56 6.82 24.35
C ALA A 210 -23.97 6.16 24.42
N THR A 211 -24.25 5.12 23.63
CA THR A 211 -25.57 4.48 23.53
C THR A 211 -25.53 3.06 24.12
N SER A 212 -26.21 2.83 25.24
CA SER A 212 -26.13 1.56 25.99
C SER A 212 -26.91 0.37 25.39
N ASN A 213 -27.78 0.59 24.40
CA ASN A 213 -28.82 -0.37 24.01
C ASN A 213 -28.59 -1.04 22.65
N ILE A 214 -27.41 -0.90 22.05
CA ILE A 214 -27.11 -1.45 20.72
C ILE A 214 -25.92 -2.37 20.83
N THR A 215 -26.14 -3.66 20.54
CA THR A 215 -25.07 -4.65 20.44
C THR A 215 -24.16 -4.30 19.26
N THR A 216 -22.88 -4.10 19.52
CA THR A 216 -21.87 -3.83 18.50
C THR A 216 -20.95 -5.03 18.29
N ILE A 217 -20.44 -5.17 17.08
CA ILE A 217 -19.39 -6.13 16.72
C ILE A 217 -18.28 -5.34 16.04
N SER A 218 -17.07 -5.38 16.59
CA SER A 218 -15.95 -4.64 16.01
C SER A 218 -15.41 -5.33 14.75
N PRO A 219 -14.82 -4.57 13.82
CA PRO A 219 -13.93 -5.11 12.79
C PRO A 219 -12.89 -6.12 13.30
N SER A 220 -12.29 -5.84 14.47
CA SER A 220 -11.27 -6.70 15.08
C SER A 220 -11.84 -8.05 15.53
N GLU A 221 -13.06 -8.12 16.06
CA GLU A 221 -13.73 -9.37 16.44
C GLU A 221 -13.95 -10.27 15.22
N ILE A 222 -14.33 -9.68 14.07
CA ILE A 222 -14.50 -10.44 12.82
C ILE A 222 -13.14 -10.93 12.29
N ASN A 223 -12.12 -10.08 12.33
CA ASN A 223 -10.79 -10.37 11.81
C ASN A 223 -10.00 -11.37 12.67
N ALA A 224 -10.25 -11.43 13.98
CA ALA A 224 -9.58 -12.39 14.85
C ALA A 224 -9.78 -13.84 14.37
N ASN A 225 -10.87 -14.11 13.66
CA ASN A 225 -11.20 -15.41 13.08
C ASN A 225 -10.90 -15.51 11.57
N GLN A 226 -10.30 -14.49 10.95
CA GLN A 226 -9.84 -14.57 9.57
C GLN A 226 -8.45 -15.21 9.51
N GLU A 227 -8.38 -16.39 8.88
CA GLU A 227 -7.15 -17.20 8.80
C GLU A 227 -6.39 -16.99 7.48
N TYR A 228 -7.04 -16.40 6.47
CA TYR A 228 -6.48 -16.23 5.13
C TYR A 228 -6.98 -14.96 4.44
N LEU A 229 -6.08 -14.29 3.72
CA LEU A 229 -6.40 -13.22 2.78
C LEU A 229 -5.44 -13.28 1.59
N ALA A 230 -5.97 -13.51 0.40
CA ALA A 230 -5.21 -13.36 -0.84
C ALA A 230 -4.89 -11.87 -1.10
N LEU A 231 -3.61 -11.55 -1.21
CA LEU A 231 -3.11 -10.21 -1.57
C LEU A 231 -2.65 -10.16 -3.03
N ASN A 232 -2.19 -11.27 -3.61
CA ASN A 232 -2.04 -11.44 -5.05
C ASN A 232 -2.24 -12.92 -5.41
N THR A 233 -3.18 -13.20 -6.31
CA THR A 233 -3.45 -14.57 -6.75
C THR A 233 -2.46 -14.97 -7.83
N ALA A 234 -1.62 -15.95 -7.53
CA ALA A 234 -0.62 -16.48 -8.44
C ALA A 234 -0.11 -17.82 -7.90
N LYS A 235 0.79 -18.43 -8.66
CA LYS A 235 1.48 -19.66 -8.29
C LYS A 235 2.99 -19.41 -8.34
N GLY A 236 3.69 -19.81 -7.28
CA GLY A 236 5.13 -19.68 -7.15
C GLY A 236 5.74 -20.99 -6.69
N ILE A 237 6.96 -21.26 -7.14
CA ILE A 237 7.78 -22.39 -6.68
C ILE A 237 9.08 -21.78 -6.15
N GLY A 238 9.44 -22.15 -4.93
CA GLY A 238 10.61 -21.60 -4.27
C GLY A 238 10.97 -22.32 -2.99
N ARG A 239 12.16 -22.02 -2.47
CA ARG A 239 12.59 -22.46 -1.14
C ARG A 239 11.85 -21.62 -0.10
N ILE A 240 11.03 -22.22 0.75
CA ILE A 240 10.39 -21.44 1.82
C ILE A 240 11.43 -21.03 2.85
N HIS A 241 11.37 -19.78 3.29
CA HIS A 241 12.27 -19.20 4.27
C HIS A 241 11.45 -18.41 5.29
N ILE A 242 11.42 -18.89 6.53
CA ILE A 242 10.71 -18.24 7.61
C ILE A 242 11.67 -17.31 8.34
N ILE A 243 11.37 -16.02 8.31
CA ILE A 243 12.23 -14.98 8.89
C ILE A 243 11.53 -14.41 10.11
N ASP A 244 12.06 -14.74 11.30
CA ASP A 244 11.50 -14.27 12.57
C ASP A 244 11.73 -12.77 12.80
N LYS A 245 12.86 -12.25 12.30
CA LYS A 245 13.22 -10.83 12.33
C LYS A 245 13.83 -10.44 10.99
N PHE A 246 13.16 -9.53 10.30
CA PHE A 246 13.62 -9.00 9.02
C PHE A 246 14.55 -7.80 9.24
N ASP A 247 15.83 -7.95 8.94
CA ASP A 247 16.82 -6.87 8.96
C ASP A 247 17.85 -7.03 7.84
N ASP A 248 18.74 -6.05 7.69
CA ASP A 248 19.73 -5.99 6.61
C ASP A 248 20.74 -7.15 6.61
N SER A 249 20.80 -7.95 7.68
CA SER A 249 21.68 -9.13 7.75
C SER A 249 21.07 -10.37 7.11
N VAL A 250 19.76 -10.36 6.83
CA VAL A 250 19.07 -11.50 6.23
C VAL A 250 19.30 -11.51 4.72
N GLU A 251 19.96 -12.56 4.25
CA GLU A 251 20.14 -12.82 2.82
C GLU A 251 18.89 -13.49 2.25
N ILE A 252 18.43 -12.98 1.10
CA ILE A 252 17.23 -13.47 0.42
C ILE A 252 17.58 -13.84 -1.01
N GLY A 253 17.36 -15.11 -1.36
CA GLY A 253 17.41 -15.57 -2.74
C GLY A 253 16.15 -15.20 -3.54
N TYR A 254 16.31 -14.99 -4.84
CA TYR A 254 15.18 -14.73 -5.75
C TYR A 254 14.22 -15.92 -5.87
N ASN A 255 14.71 -17.12 -5.56
CA ASN A 255 13.98 -18.38 -5.56
C ASN A 255 13.31 -18.67 -4.21
N GLU A 256 13.21 -17.71 -3.30
CA GLU A 256 12.63 -17.94 -1.98
C GLU A 256 11.15 -17.57 -1.90
N ILE A 257 10.39 -18.30 -1.09
CA ILE A 257 9.04 -17.93 -0.66
C ILE A 257 9.17 -17.47 0.79
N LEU A 258 9.03 -16.18 1.03
CA LEU A 258 9.26 -15.62 2.37
C LEU A 258 8.01 -15.73 3.23
N VAL A 259 8.20 -16.17 4.47
CA VAL A 259 7.21 -16.05 5.54
C VAL A 259 7.71 -15.03 6.53
N LEU A 260 6.99 -13.92 6.63
CA LEU A 260 7.33 -12.78 7.49
C LEU A 260 6.22 -12.57 8.51
N LYS A 261 6.55 -12.11 9.72
CA LYS A 261 5.52 -11.73 10.70
C LYS A 261 4.73 -10.52 10.24
N GLU A 262 5.43 -9.51 9.74
CA GLU A 262 4.87 -8.22 9.33
C GLU A 262 5.37 -7.83 7.93
N VAL A 263 4.72 -6.84 7.33
CA VAL A 263 5.07 -6.33 6.01
C VAL A 263 6.35 -5.49 6.10
N PRO A 264 7.43 -5.84 5.37
CA PRO A 264 8.68 -5.07 5.42
C PRO A 264 8.55 -3.77 4.63
N ILE A 265 9.46 -2.82 4.90
CA ILE A 265 9.52 -1.53 4.21
C ILE A 265 9.92 -1.74 2.73
N SER A 266 10.91 -2.58 2.49
CA SER A 266 11.41 -2.95 1.17
C SER A 266 11.63 -4.46 1.10
N LEU A 267 11.64 -5.00 -0.12
CA LEU A 267 11.94 -6.40 -0.37
C LEU A 267 12.66 -6.53 -1.71
N PRO A 268 13.76 -7.30 -1.81
CA PRO A 268 14.26 -7.73 -3.11
C PRO A 268 13.23 -8.64 -3.78
N PRO A 269 13.36 -8.91 -5.08
CA PRO A 269 12.43 -9.81 -5.75
C PRO A 269 12.51 -11.24 -5.21
N VAL A 270 11.37 -11.86 -4.91
CA VAL A 270 11.24 -13.25 -4.41
C VAL A 270 10.26 -14.11 -5.21
N ALA A 271 10.11 -15.40 -4.92
CA ALA A 271 9.19 -16.33 -5.59
C ALA A 271 7.79 -16.39 -4.95
N GLY A 272 7.62 -15.86 -3.73
CA GLY A 272 6.34 -15.73 -3.06
C GLY A 272 6.45 -14.99 -1.72
N ILE A 273 5.33 -14.46 -1.23
CA ILE A 273 5.26 -13.72 0.04
C ILE A 273 4.09 -14.23 0.88
N ILE A 274 4.35 -14.53 2.15
CA ILE A 274 3.35 -14.90 3.14
C ILE A 274 3.56 -14.02 4.37
N ILE A 275 2.52 -13.30 4.80
CA ILE A 275 2.54 -12.50 6.02
C ILE A 275 1.73 -13.21 7.11
N ALA A 276 2.31 -13.39 8.30
CA ALA A 276 1.68 -14.12 9.40
C ALA A 276 0.68 -13.28 10.21
N GLN A 277 0.80 -11.95 10.16
CA GLN A 277 -0.10 -11.00 10.82
C GLN A 277 -0.91 -10.16 9.80
N PRO A 278 -2.15 -9.75 10.15
CA PRO A 278 -2.96 -8.94 9.25
C PRO A 278 -2.27 -7.63 8.87
N SER A 279 -2.32 -7.27 7.59
CA SER A 279 -1.81 -6.00 7.07
C SER A 279 -2.79 -5.35 6.09
N THR A 280 -2.60 -4.06 5.80
CA THR A 280 -3.45 -3.37 4.84
C THR A 280 -3.20 -3.87 3.42
N PRO A 281 -4.26 -4.16 2.63
CA PRO A 281 -4.11 -4.55 1.22
C PRO A 281 -3.41 -3.48 0.36
N LEU A 282 -3.33 -2.22 0.77
CA LEU A 282 -2.73 -1.15 -0.03
C LEU A 282 -1.22 -0.96 0.17
N SER A 283 -0.52 -1.96 0.73
CA SER A 283 0.94 -1.90 0.84
C SER A 283 1.63 -1.87 -0.52
N HIS A 284 2.72 -1.11 -0.61
CA HIS A 284 3.67 -1.12 -1.73
C HIS A 284 4.13 -2.54 -2.10
N ILE A 285 4.32 -3.41 -1.10
CA ILE A 285 4.73 -4.81 -1.32
C ILE A 285 3.70 -5.59 -2.15
N ASN A 286 2.41 -5.26 -2.03
CA ASN A 286 1.36 -5.92 -2.81
C ASN A 286 1.41 -5.52 -4.28
N LEU A 287 1.79 -4.27 -4.57
CA LEU A 287 2.03 -3.80 -5.94
C LEU A 287 3.27 -4.46 -6.55
N LEU A 288 4.35 -4.61 -5.77
CA LEU A 288 5.55 -5.33 -6.20
C LEU A 288 5.26 -6.79 -6.53
N ALA A 289 4.58 -7.52 -5.63
CA ALA A 289 4.22 -8.92 -5.83
C ALA A 289 3.39 -9.13 -7.10
N LYS A 290 2.47 -8.18 -7.39
CA LYS A 290 1.70 -8.18 -8.63
C LYS A 290 2.57 -7.91 -9.85
N GLY A 291 3.49 -6.94 -9.77
CA GLY A 291 4.46 -6.65 -10.84
C GLY A 291 5.35 -7.86 -11.16
N TRP A 292 5.83 -8.55 -10.14
CA TRP A 292 6.64 -9.78 -10.28
C TRP A 292 5.82 -11.03 -10.63
N ASN A 293 4.48 -10.92 -10.63
CA ASN A 293 3.56 -12.02 -10.88
C ASN A 293 3.78 -13.23 -9.95
N ILE A 294 3.91 -12.98 -8.64
CA ILE A 294 4.15 -14.01 -7.61
C ILE A 294 3.00 -14.10 -6.60
N PRO A 295 2.78 -15.27 -5.96
CA PRO A 295 1.76 -15.39 -4.93
C PRO A 295 2.08 -14.50 -3.72
N ASN A 296 1.06 -13.82 -3.20
CA ASN A 296 1.15 -13.02 -1.98
C ASN A 296 -0.11 -13.21 -1.14
N ALA A 297 0.03 -13.55 0.13
CA ALA A 297 -1.12 -13.72 1.03
C ALA A 297 -0.79 -13.43 2.49
N TYR A 298 -1.82 -13.04 3.25
CA TYR A 298 -1.82 -13.21 4.69
C TYR A 298 -2.35 -14.61 5.03
N ILE A 299 -1.62 -15.32 5.88
CA ILE A 299 -2.01 -16.63 6.44
C ILE A 299 -1.74 -16.56 7.95
N LYS A 300 -2.78 -16.72 8.76
CA LYS A 300 -2.68 -16.58 10.22
C LYS A 300 -1.64 -17.55 10.78
N ASN A 301 -0.69 -17.02 11.54
CA ASN A 301 0.39 -17.78 12.20
C ASN A 301 1.22 -18.63 11.21
N ALA A 302 1.40 -18.17 9.97
CA ALA A 302 2.16 -18.90 8.95
C ALA A 302 3.60 -19.25 9.38
N ASP A 303 4.21 -18.40 10.19
CA ASP A 303 5.54 -18.58 10.76
C ASP A 303 5.64 -19.81 11.69
N VAL A 304 4.54 -20.19 12.32
CA VAL A 304 4.43 -21.43 13.11
C VAL A 304 3.94 -22.57 12.22
N LEU A 305 2.88 -22.33 11.43
CA LEU A 305 2.21 -23.35 10.62
C LEU A 305 3.13 -24.02 9.60
N PHE A 306 4.09 -23.27 9.03
CA PHE A 306 4.99 -23.78 8.01
C PHE A 306 6.40 -24.07 8.53
N ARG A 307 6.62 -24.06 9.85
CA ARG A 307 7.96 -24.23 10.42
C ARG A 307 8.63 -25.54 10.00
N ASP A 308 7.87 -26.62 9.89
CA ASP A 308 8.38 -27.93 9.42
C ASP A 308 8.70 -27.99 7.93
N LEU A 309 8.25 -26.98 7.17
CA LEU A 309 8.59 -26.80 5.76
C LEU A 309 9.79 -25.87 5.57
N ASP A 310 10.26 -25.19 6.62
CA ASP A 310 11.34 -24.22 6.49
C ASP A 310 12.53 -24.81 5.76
N THR A 311 13.12 -24.02 4.87
CA THR A 311 14.23 -24.40 3.97
C THR A 311 13.91 -25.43 2.88
N TYR A 312 12.72 -26.03 2.83
CA TYR A 312 12.34 -26.94 1.74
C TYR A 312 11.88 -26.18 0.50
N TRP A 313 12.03 -26.82 -0.67
CA TRP A 313 11.35 -26.36 -1.87
C TRP A 313 9.86 -26.67 -1.79
N VAL A 314 9.03 -25.66 -2.05
CA VAL A 314 7.58 -25.77 -1.99
C VAL A 314 6.91 -25.16 -3.22
N GLU A 315 5.74 -25.68 -3.53
CA GLU A 315 4.79 -25.09 -4.46
C GLU A 315 3.75 -24.31 -3.63
N PHE A 316 3.69 -22.98 -3.82
CA PHE A 316 2.71 -22.11 -3.21
C PHE A 316 1.72 -21.60 -4.26
N ASP A 317 0.45 -22.00 -4.12
CA ASP A 317 -0.65 -21.56 -4.98
C ASP A 317 -1.62 -20.74 -4.13
N ALA A 318 -1.63 -19.42 -4.34
CA ALA A 318 -2.52 -18.49 -3.67
C ALA A 318 -3.71 -18.21 -4.59
N LYS A 319 -4.91 -18.61 -4.16
CA LYS A 319 -6.18 -18.35 -4.85
C LYS A 319 -6.98 -17.35 -4.06
N LEU A 320 -8.00 -16.76 -4.67
CA LEU A 320 -8.80 -15.71 -4.03
C LEU A 320 -9.34 -16.13 -2.65
N ASP A 321 -9.61 -17.41 -2.45
CA ASP A 321 -10.33 -17.97 -1.32
C ASP A 321 -9.61 -19.04 -0.51
N ARG A 322 -8.51 -19.57 -1.05
CA ARG A 322 -7.75 -20.66 -0.45
C ARG A 322 -6.31 -20.57 -0.88
N TYR A 323 -5.46 -21.32 -0.19
CA TYR A 323 -4.11 -21.55 -0.64
C TYR A 323 -3.78 -23.04 -0.58
N THR A 324 -2.74 -23.43 -1.32
CA THR A 324 -2.05 -24.69 -1.07
C THR A 324 -0.56 -24.43 -0.96
N ILE A 325 0.07 -25.06 0.02
CA ILE A 325 1.51 -25.15 0.13
C ILE A 325 1.91 -26.59 0.37
N LYS A 326 2.84 -27.10 -0.43
CA LYS A 326 3.32 -28.49 -0.33
C LYS A 326 4.75 -28.57 -0.84
N ARG A 327 5.50 -29.59 -0.39
CA ARG A 327 6.85 -29.85 -0.89
C ARG A 327 6.81 -30.07 -2.41
N ALA A 328 7.73 -29.43 -3.11
CA ALA A 328 7.90 -29.59 -4.55
C ALA A 328 8.64 -30.91 -4.82
N ASP A 329 8.11 -31.72 -5.73
CA ASP A 329 8.79 -32.92 -6.21
C ASP A 329 9.79 -32.56 -7.33
N LYS A 330 10.67 -33.50 -7.67
CA LYS A 330 11.69 -33.30 -8.71
C LYS A 330 11.07 -32.89 -10.06
N LYS A 331 9.95 -33.50 -10.44
CA LYS A 331 9.25 -33.19 -11.68
C LYS A 331 8.77 -31.73 -11.73
N THR A 332 8.28 -31.23 -10.61
CA THR A 332 7.82 -29.84 -10.45
C THR A 332 8.99 -28.87 -10.55
N LEU A 333 10.12 -29.20 -9.92
CA LEU A 333 11.35 -28.40 -10.00
C LEU A 333 11.92 -28.38 -11.44
N ASP A 334 12.04 -29.54 -12.09
CA ASP A 334 12.53 -29.63 -13.47
C ASP A 334 11.65 -28.84 -14.45
N ALA A 335 10.33 -28.81 -14.22
CA ALA A 335 9.40 -28.01 -15.01
C ALA A 335 9.57 -26.50 -14.75
N ASN A 336 9.78 -26.11 -13.49
CA ASN A 336 10.05 -24.72 -13.13
C ASN A 336 11.35 -24.22 -13.77
N ASP A 337 12.42 -25.01 -13.71
CA ASP A 337 13.72 -24.65 -14.28
C ASP A 337 13.63 -24.46 -15.81
N LYS A 338 12.83 -25.28 -16.49
CA LYS A 338 12.54 -25.09 -17.92
C LYS A 338 11.80 -23.80 -18.21
N ILE A 339 10.82 -23.43 -17.38
CA ILE A 339 10.08 -22.17 -17.52
C ILE A 339 11.01 -20.98 -17.30
N GLU A 340 11.83 -21.00 -16.23
CA GLU A 340 12.79 -19.93 -15.95
C GLU A 340 13.87 -19.84 -17.04
N ALA A 341 14.34 -20.96 -17.58
CA ALA A 341 15.27 -20.98 -18.70
C ALA A 341 14.63 -20.45 -20.00
N ALA A 342 13.34 -20.75 -20.23
CA ALA A 342 12.59 -20.33 -21.42
C ALA A 342 12.19 -18.84 -21.41
N LYS A 343 12.23 -18.16 -20.26
CA LYS A 343 11.95 -16.71 -20.17
C LYS A 343 12.91 -15.83 -20.98
N GLY A 344 13.95 -16.41 -21.59
CA GLY A 344 14.84 -15.74 -22.52
C GLY A 344 15.72 -14.73 -21.77
N LYS A 345 16.94 -15.15 -21.43
CA LYS A 345 17.93 -14.33 -20.72
C LYS A 345 18.56 -13.25 -21.62
N MET A 346 17.75 -12.50 -22.36
CA MET A 346 18.26 -11.40 -23.16
C MET A 346 17.99 -10.10 -22.42
N PHE A 347 19.07 -9.49 -21.92
CA PHE A 347 18.98 -8.18 -21.29
C PHE A 347 18.44 -7.17 -22.31
N LYS A 348 17.38 -6.47 -21.94
CA LYS A 348 16.75 -5.45 -22.79
C LYS A 348 17.08 -4.08 -22.25
N SER A 349 17.65 -3.25 -23.12
CA SER A 349 17.77 -1.81 -22.88
C SER A 349 16.38 -1.16 -22.94
N PRO A 350 15.93 -0.46 -21.88
CA PRO A 350 14.70 0.31 -21.93
C PRO A 350 14.82 1.47 -22.94
N PRO A 351 13.71 1.88 -23.60
CA PRO A 351 13.74 2.96 -24.56
C PRO A 351 14.19 4.27 -23.91
N SER A 352 15.07 5.01 -24.58
CA SER A 352 15.54 6.32 -24.13
C SER A 352 15.84 7.26 -25.30
N ASN A 353 15.73 8.56 -25.05
CA ASN A 353 16.09 9.63 -25.97
C ASN A 353 17.05 10.59 -25.26
N LEU A 354 18.34 10.38 -25.54
CA LEU A 354 19.44 11.14 -24.96
C LEU A 354 19.76 12.43 -25.73
N LYS A 355 18.96 12.80 -26.74
CA LYS A 355 19.13 14.04 -27.52
C LYS A 355 18.42 15.23 -26.89
N VAL A 356 17.49 15.00 -25.96
CA VAL A 356 16.71 16.05 -25.30
C VAL A 356 17.52 16.64 -24.14
N THR A 357 17.94 17.90 -24.28
CA THR A 357 18.75 18.63 -23.28
C THR A 357 17.97 19.62 -22.43
N LYS A 358 16.81 20.08 -22.91
CA LYS A 358 16.01 21.10 -22.26
C LYS A 358 15.59 20.67 -20.84
N ILE A 359 15.71 21.56 -19.85
CA ILE A 359 15.01 21.40 -18.58
C ILE A 359 13.60 21.96 -18.75
N ALA A 360 12.61 21.08 -18.91
CA ALA A 360 11.24 21.44 -19.26
C ALA A 360 10.32 21.49 -18.03
N SER A 361 9.37 22.42 -18.02
CA SER A 361 8.33 22.47 -16.99
C SER A 361 7.40 21.26 -17.15
N LEU A 362 6.83 20.77 -16.05
CA LEU A 362 5.93 19.60 -16.09
C LEU A 362 4.74 19.81 -17.05
N SER A 363 4.24 21.04 -17.15
CA SER A 363 3.16 21.41 -18.08
C SER A 363 3.51 21.23 -19.56
N GLU A 364 4.80 21.27 -19.92
CA GLU A 364 5.28 21.09 -21.29
C GLU A 364 5.37 19.61 -21.69
N MET A 365 5.39 18.70 -20.71
CA MET A 365 5.59 17.27 -20.95
C MET A 365 4.30 16.58 -21.42
N ARG A 366 4.49 15.52 -22.21
CA ARG A 366 3.48 14.57 -22.67
C ARG A 366 3.99 13.14 -22.50
N ARG A 367 3.11 12.16 -22.66
CA ARG A 367 3.42 10.72 -22.58
C ARG A 367 4.61 10.32 -23.44
N LYS A 368 4.75 10.91 -24.64
CA LYS A 368 5.88 10.64 -25.55
C LYS A 368 7.24 11.04 -24.97
N ASP A 369 7.26 11.99 -24.03
CA ASP A 369 8.48 12.50 -23.42
C ASP A 369 8.98 11.57 -22.30
N SER A 370 8.26 10.47 -22.01
CA SER A 370 8.69 9.45 -21.03
C SER A 370 10.06 8.84 -21.37
N ILE A 371 10.40 8.78 -22.67
CA ILE A 371 11.71 8.31 -23.11
C ILE A 371 12.84 9.33 -22.84
N ALA A 372 12.54 10.55 -22.40
CA ALA A 372 13.54 11.57 -22.05
C ALA A 372 13.49 11.98 -20.56
N TYR A 373 12.31 11.98 -19.95
CA TYR A 373 12.10 12.44 -18.56
C TYR A 373 11.56 11.35 -17.63
N GLY A 374 11.44 10.11 -18.12
CA GLY A 374 10.80 9.01 -17.39
C GLY A 374 9.28 9.16 -17.31
N SER A 375 8.62 8.07 -16.93
CA SER A 375 7.16 7.99 -17.00
C SER A 375 6.43 8.81 -15.93
N LYS A 376 6.97 8.91 -14.71
CA LYS A 376 6.35 9.69 -13.63
C LYS A 376 6.19 11.16 -14.01
N ALA A 377 7.27 11.79 -14.47
CA ALA A 377 7.23 13.20 -14.87
C ALA A 377 6.27 13.44 -16.05
N SER A 378 6.33 12.57 -17.06
CA SER A 378 5.45 12.67 -18.24
C SER A 378 3.97 12.42 -17.92
N ASN A 379 3.65 11.49 -17.00
CA ASN A 379 2.29 11.24 -16.55
C ASN A 379 1.73 12.43 -15.73
N LEU A 380 2.56 13.10 -14.92
CA LEU A 380 2.16 14.36 -14.29
C LEU A 380 1.86 15.45 -15.33
N GLY A 381 2.66 15.52 -16.38
CA GLY A 381 2.41 16.38 -17.54
C GLY A 381 1.05 16.10 -18.19
N GLU A 382 0.71 14.83 -18.42
CA GLU A 382 -0.62 14.44 -18.94
C GLU A 382 -1.76 14.92 -18.03
N ILE A 383 -1.63 14.76 -16.71
CA ILE A 383 -2.65 15.21 -15.75
C ILE A 383 -2.84 16.74 -15.83
N ILE A 384 -1.75 17.51 -15.91
CA ILE A 384 -1.80 18.98 -16.06
C ILE A 384 -2.53 19.36 -17.35
N ASN A 385 -2.23 18.67 -18.45
CA ASN A 385 -2.76 19.01 -19.76
C ASN A 385 -4.19 18.50 -20.00
N ALA A 386 -4.63 17.52 -19.22
CA ALA A 386 -6.02 17.09 -19.20
C ALA A 386 -6.98 18.17 -18.65
N LYS A 387 -6.46 19.19 -17.94
CA LYS A 387 -7.23 20.32 -17.38
C LYS A 387 -8.49 19.86 -16.63
N MET A 388 -8.36 18.78 -15.86
CA MET A 388 -9.49 18.22 -15.13
C MET A 388 -9.96 19.21 -14.04
N PRO A 389 -11.27 19.50 -13.94
CA PRO A 389 -11.80 20.37 -12.89
C PRO A 389 -11.39 19.86 -11.50
N ASN A 390 -10.96 20.78 -10.63
CA ASN A 390 -10.57 20.51 -9.24
C ASN A 390 -9.39 19.54 -9.05
N VAL A 391 -8.64 19.22 -10.12
CA VAL A 391 -7.38 18.48 -10.01
C VAL A 391 -6.22 19.45 -10.11
N ILE A 392 -5.48 19.60 -9.01
CA ILE A 392 -4.33 20.51 -8.92
C ILE A 392 -3.06 19.66 -8.83
N VAL A 393 -2.18 19.82 -9.81
CA VAL A 393 -0.83 19.26 -9.77
C VAL A 393 0.13 20.37 -9.38
N PRO A 394 0.93 20.21 -8.30
CA PRO A 394 1.92 21.22 -7.92
C PRO A 394 2.91 21.49 -9.05
N GLN A 395 3.27 22.75 -9.21
CA GLN A 395 4.24 23.19 -10.21
C GLN A 395 5.58 22.48 -10.02
N GLY A 396 6.25 22.24 -11.14
CA GLY A 396 7.55 21.60 -11.15
C GLY A 396 8.14 21.55 -12.55
N PHE A 397 9.36 21.04 -12.64
CA PHE A 397 10.08 20.84 -13.88
C PHE A 397 10.94 19.58 -13.81
N GLY A 398 11.31 19.02 -14.96
CA GLY A 398 12.16 17.85 -15.04
C GLY A 398 13.49 18.10 -15.73
N VAL A 399 14.50 17.36 -15.27
CA VAL A 399 15.85 17.29 -15.81
C VAL A 399 15.97 15.97 -16.60
N PRO A 400 16.19 16.01 -17.93
CA PRO A 400 16.15 14.82 -18.77
C PRO A 400 17.37 13.89 -18.59
N PHE A 401 17.23 12.65 -19.06
CA PHE A 401 18.22 11.57 -18.97
C PHE A 401 19.63 11.94 -19.45
N VAL A 402 19.74 12.83 -20.45
CA VAL A 402 21.05 13.22 -21.01
C VAL A 402 21.95 13.84 -19.95
N HIS A 403 21.40 14.54 -18.95
CA HIS A 403 22.20 15.18 -17.90
C HIS A 403 22.74 14.16 -16.91
N TYR A 404 21.96 13.13 -16.58
CA TYR A 404 22.46 11.97 -15.83
C TYR A 404 23.59 11.29 -16.60
N LYS A 405 23.39 10.98 -17.88
CA LYS A 405 24.44 10.36 -18.72
C LYS A 405 25.73 11.19 -18.73
N LYS A 406 25.63 12.49 -19.04
CA LYS A 406 26.79 13.39 -19.07
C LYS A 406 27.49 13.48 -17.72
N PHE A 407 26.73 13.47 -16.62
CA PHE A 407 27.30 13.45 -15.27
C PHE A 407 28.08 12.16 -14.99
N MET A 408 27.52 11.00 -15.34
CA MET A 408 28.21 9.72 -15.19
C MET A 408 29.49 9.65 -16.03
N GLU A 409 29.45 10.14 -17.28
CA GLU A 409 30.60 10.19 -18.18
C GLU A 409 31.69 11.15 -17.70
N ALA A 410 31.33 12.37 -17.32
CA ALA A 410 32.29 13.40 -16.90
C ALA A 410 33.04 13.05 -15.60
N ASN A 411 32.46 12.20 -14.76
CA ASN A 411 33.08 11.73 -13.53
C ASN A 411 33.77 10.36 -13.68
N GLY A 412 33.79 9.77 -14.88
CA GLY A 412 34.46 8.49 -15.13
C GLY A 412 33.78 7.27 -14.48
N PHE A 413 32.52 7.40 -14.07
CA PHE A 413 31.80 6.33 -13.37
C PHE A 413 31.48 5.12 -14.25
N GLN A 414 31.51 5.29 -15.58
CA GLN A 414 31.32 4.21 -16.52
C GLN A 414 32.39 3.10 -16.37
N ALA A 415 33.65 3.48 -16.18
CA ALA A 415 34.74 2.52 -15.98
C ALA A 415 34.58 1.75 -14.66
N GLN A 416 34.15 2.42 -13.58
CA GLN A 416 33.87 1.76 -12.30
C GLN A 416 32.70 0.78 -12.40
N ILE A 417 31.66 1.12 -13.16
CA ILE A 417 30.56 0.20 -13.44
C ILE A 417 31.09 -1.03 -14.18
N GLU A 418 31.87 -0.85 -15.24
CA GLU A 418 32.45 -1.96 -16.01
C GLU A 418 33.32 -2.87 -15.14
N GLU A 419 34.15 -2.31 -14.27
CA GLU A 419 34.96 -3.06 -13.31
C GLU A 419 34.08 -3.88 -12.35
N MET A 420 33.04 -3.27 -11.75
CA MET A 420 32.11 -4.01 -10.89
C MET A 420 31.42 -5.15 -11.63
N MET A 421 31.03 -4.95 -12.89
CA MET A 421 30.33 -5.99 -13.67
C MET A 421 31.25 -7.13 -14.13
N GLN A 422 32.57 -6.90 -14.19
CA GLN A 422 33.57 -7.93 -14.50
C GLN A 422 34.02 -8.72 -13.26
N ASP A 423 33.77 -8.19 -12.07
CA ASP A 423 34.09 -8.85 -10.81
C ASP A 423 33.08 -9.97 -10.48
N LEU A 424 33.56 -11.22 -10.51
CA LEU A 424 32.76 -12.40 -10.21
C LEU A 424 32.19 -12.39 -8.79
N ASP A 425 32.90 -11.81 -7.82
CA ASP A 425 32.40 -11.71 -6.45
C ASP A 425 31.21 -10.74 -6.38
N PHE A 426 31.28 -9.60 -7.05
CA PHE A 426 30.13 -8.71 -7.19
C PHE A 426 28.94 -9.39 -7.90
N VAL A 427 29.22 -10.11 -8.98
CA VAL A 427 28.19 -10.76 -9.81
C VAL A 427 27.51 -11.91 -9.07
N HIS A 428 28.22 -12.67 -8.24
CA HIS A 428 27.68 -13.89 -7.62
C HIS A 428 27.43 -13.81 -6.11
N ASN A 429 27.99 -12.82 -5.41
CA ASN A 429 27.84 -12.68 -3.95
C ASN A 429 26.98 -11.46 -3.59
N PRO A 430 25.72 -11.67 -3.13
CA PRO A 430 24.80 -10.59 -2.76
C PRO A 430 25.33 -9.64 -1.69
N LYS A 431 26.12 -10.14 -0.72
CA LYS A 431 26.69 -9.33 0.36
C LYS A 431 27.73 -8.35 -0.19
N ILE A 432 28.69 -8.84 -0.97
CA ILE A 432 29.72 -8.02 -1.63
C ILE A 432 29.06 -7.02 -2.56
N ARG A 433 28.06 -7.47 -3.34
CA ARG A 433 27.28 -6.60 -4.22
C ARG A 433 26.61 -5.45 -3.48
N ARG A 434 25.98 -5.73 -2.33
CA ARG A 434 25.33 -4.70 -1.49
C ARG A 434 26.33 -3.65 -1.02
N GLU A 435 27.50 -4.10 -0.54
CA GLU A 435 28.58 -3.23 -0.07
C GLU A 435 29.14 -2.36 -1.21
N LYS A 436 29.52 -2.99 -2.33
CA LYS A 436 30.03 -2.26 -3.51
C LYS A 436 29.03 -1.27 -4.10
N LEU A 437 27.75 -1.63 -4.17
CA LEU A 437 26.71 -0.69 -4.61
C LEU A 437 26.56 0.48 -3.63
N LYS A 438 26.69 0.26 -2.32
CA LYS A 438 26.67 1.34 -1.32
C LYS A 438 27.85 2.29 -1.51
N GLU A 439 29.05 1.75 -1.70
CA GLU A 439 30.26 2.53 -1.97
C GLU A 439 30.13 3.32 -3.27
N PHE A 440 29.65 2.67 -4.34
CA PHE A 440 29.45 3.33 -5.63
C PHE A 440 28.42 4.47 -5.55
N ARG A 441 27.34 4.30 -4.78
CA ARG A 441 26.40 5.40 -4.51
C ARG A 441 27.06 6.58 -3.81
N ALA A 442 27.93 6.33 -2.83
CA ALA A 442 28.67 7.40 -2.16
C ALA A 442 29.62 8.12 -3.12
N THR A 443 30.28 7.38 -4.03
CA THR A 443 31.11 7.93 -5.10
C THR A 443 30.29 8.82 -6.06
N ILE A 444 29.11 8.36 -6.48
CA ILE A 444 28.17 9.17 -7.29
C ILE A 444 27.78 10.46 -6.55
N GLN A 445 27.47 10.37 -5.26
CA GLN A 445 27.11 11.54 -4.45
C GLN A 445 28.25 12.56 -4.35
N ASN A 446 29.51 12.10 -4.30
CA ASN A 446 30.68 12.98 -4.27
C ASN A 446 31.11 13.52 -5.65
N GLY A 447 30.49 13.03 -6.74
CA GLY A 447 30.78 13.48 -8.11
C GLY A 447 30.52 14.98 -8.32
N LYS A 448 31.31 15.58 -9.22
CA LYS A 448 31.17 16.99 -9.60
C LYS A 448 30.04 17.15 -10.61
N LEU A 449 29.02 17.92 -10.24
CA LEU A 449 27.96 18.33 -11.15
C LEU A 449 28.47 19.48 -12.04
N ASN A 450 28.05 19.50 -13.30
CA ASN A 450 28.39 20.60 -14.21
C ASN A 450 27.81 21.93 -13.68
N ASP A 451 28.65 22.96 -13.56
CA ASP A 451 28.27 24.25 -12.95
C ASP A 451 27.16 24.97 -13.73
N ALA A 452 27.14 24.85 -15.07
CA ALA A 452 26.08 25.43 -15.89
C ALA A 452 24.74 24.73 -15.67
N LEU A 453 24.72 23.39 -15.56
CA LEU A 453 23.53 22.63 -15.20
C LEU A 453 23.02 23.00 -13.80
N LYS A 454 23.92 23.10 -12.81
CA LYS A 454 23.58 23.55 -11.47
C LYS A 454 22.91 24.93 -11.50
N ALA A 455 23.50 25.88 -12.22
CA ALA A 455 22.96 27.23 -12.38
C ALA A 455 21.58 27.23 -13.09
N GLU A 456 21.39 26.39 -14.11
CA GLU A 456 20.10 26.26 -14.81
C GLU A 456 19.00 25.71 -13.89
N ILE A 457 19.30 24.67 -13.11
CA ILE A 457 18.37 24.09 -12.13
C ILE A 457 17.97 25.13 -11.08
N VAL A 458 18.95 25.84 -10.49
CA VAL A 458 18.70 26.88 -9.49
C VAL A 458 17.90 28.02 -10.09
N LYS A 459 18.24 28.47 -11.29
CA LYS A 459 17.50 29.52 -12.00
C LYS A 459 16.04 29.12 -12.17
N LYS A 460 15.76 27.91 -12.69
CA LYS A 460 14.39 27.45 -12.94
C LYS A 460 13.60 27.27 -11.63
N TRP A 461 14.25 26.79 -10.57
CA TRP A 461 13.66 26.74 -9.23
C TRP A 461 13.27 28.13 -8.71
N GLN A 462 14.14 29.13 -8.86
CA GLN A 462 13.85 30.50 -8.44
C GLN A 462 12.74 31.14 -9.29
N THR A 463 12.81 31.01 -10.62
CA THR A 463 11.90 31.72 -11.53
C THR A 463 10.53 31.06 -11.68
N GLU A 464 10.46 29.72 -11.69
CA GLU A 464 9.18 29.01 -11.89
C GLU A 464 8.53 28.56 -10.60
N LEU A 465 9.33 28.20 -9.59
CA LEU A 465 8.83 27.67 -8.32
C LEU A 465 8.93 28.69 -7.17
N GLY A 466 9.47 29.88 -7.43
CA GLY A 466 9.57 30.99 -6.48
C GLY A 466 10.46 30.71 -5.27
N GLY A 467 11.46 29.83 -5.41
CA GLY A 467 12.35 29.47 -4.30
C GLY A 467 11.69 28.67 -3.16
N LYS A 468 10.48 28.12 -3.39
CA LYS A 468 9.73 27.34 -2.39
C LYS A 468 10.42 26.02 -2.05
N GLY A 469 10.02 25.41 -0.93
CA GLY A 469 10.43 24.05 -0.59
C GLY A 469 9.97 23.05 -1.64
N VAL A 470 10.90 22.22 -2.14
CA VAL A 470 10.65 21.28 -3.24
C VAL A 470 11.01 19.84 -2.88
N PHE A 471 10.37 18.91 -3.58
CA PHE A 471 10.71 17.50 -3.61
C PHE A 471 11.48 17.21 -4.90
N ILE A 472 12.57 16.45 -4.79
CA ILE A 472 13.33 15.94 -5.92
C ILE A 472 13.01 14.46 -6.03
N ARG A 473 12.43 14.05 -7.16
CA ARG A 473 11.83 12.72 -7.33
C ARG A 473 12.43 11.99 -8.50
N SER A 474 12.57 10.67 -8.36
CA SER A 474 13.03 9.78 -9.42
C SER A 474 12.01 9.67 -10.55
N SER A 475 12.49 9.46 -11.77
CA SER A 475 11.67 9.12 -12.93
C SER A 475 12.57 8.40 -13.94
N SER A 476 12.80 7.09 -13.75
CA SER A 476 13.68 6.32 -14.66
C SER A 476 12.95 5.84 -15.92
N ASN A 477 13.69 5.44 -16.94
CA ASN A 477 13.15 4.75 -18.12
C ASN A 477 12.80 3.26 -17.88
N SER A 478 13.12 2.72 -16.70
CA SER A 478 12.80 1.33 -16.34
C SER A 478 11.51 1.19 -15.53
N GLU A 479 11.03 2.24 -14.86
CA GLU A 479 9.94 2.15 -13.86
C GLU A 479 8.61 1.56 -14.36
N ASP A 480 8.30 1.71 -15.65
CA ASP A 480 7.04 1.30 -16.29
C ASP A 480 7.23 0.29 -17.43
N LEU A 481 8.31 -0.49 -17.40
CA LEU A 481 8.47 -1.61 -18.34
C LEU A 481 7.39 -2.69 -18.07
N PRO A 482 6.92 -3.41 -19.11
CA PRO A 482 5.99 -4.52 -18.91
C PRO A 482 6.53 -5.51 -17.87
N ASN A 483 5.72 -5.82 -16.85
CA ASN A 483 6.05 -6.72 -15.73
C ASN A 483 7.22 -6.25 -14.83
N PHE A 484 7.58 -4.98 -14.88
CA PHE A 484 8.52 -4.37 -13.93
C PHE A 484 7.85 -3.16 -13.28
N SER A 485 7.94 -3.06 -11.96
CA SER A 485 7.46 -1.88 -11.23
C SER A 485 8.63 -1.23 -10.51
N GLY A 486 8.85 0.06 -10.76
CA GLY A 486 9.82 0.88 -10.03
C GLY A 486 9.33 1.39 -8.67
N ALA A 487 8.17 0.94 -8.19
CA ALA A 487 7.61 1.38 -6.92
C ALA A 487 8.57 1.05 -5.76
N GLY A 488 8.88 2.04 -4.92
CA GLY A 488 9.74 1.86 -3.75
C GLY A 488 11.23 1.60 -4.02
N LEU A 489 11.67 1.49 -5.28
CA LEU A 489 13.07 1.16 -5.61
C LEU A 489 14.02 2.35 -5.51
N TYR A 490 13.51 3.56 -5.76
CA TYR A 490 14.32 4.76 -5.94
C TYR A 490 14.04 5.82 -4.88
N THR A 491 15.05 6.64 -4.60
CA THR A 491 15.00 7.65 -3.53
C THR A 491 14.28 8.90 -4.01
N SER A 492 13.50 9.52 -3.10
CA SER A 492 12.98 10.89 -3.27
C SER A 492 13.47 11.75 -2.11
N VAL A 493 14.08 12.91 -2.42
CA VAL A 493 14.55 13.86 -1.42
C VAL A 493 13.46 14.89 -1.17
N LYS A 494 13.09 15.08 0.11
CA LYS A 494 11.93 15.87 0.51
C LYS A 494 12.36 17.25 1.01
N ASN A 495 11.51 18.25 0.79
CA ASN A 495 11.58 19.57 1.43
C ASN A 495 12.94 20.29 1.33
N VAL A 496 13.57 20.27 0.15
CA VAL A 496 14.79 21.02 -0.12
C VAL A 496 14.44 22.50 -0.31
N LYS A 497 15.15 23.38 0.41
CA LYS A 497 14.88 24.84 0.45
C LYS A 497 16.11 25.70 0.12
N ASP A 498 17.24 25.08 -0.18
CA ASP A 498 18.50 25.78 -0.40
C ASP A 498 19.14 25.37 -1.74
N ALA A 499 19.79 26.34 -2.38
CA ALA A 499 20.30 26.20 -3.74
C ALA A 499 21.42 25.15 -3.83
N GLU A 500 22.24 25.07 -2.78
CA GLU A 500 23.36 24.14 -2.69
C GLU A 500 22.87 22.70 -2.57
N LYS A 501 21.91 22.42 -1.68
CA LYS A 501 21.35 21.07 -1.52
C LYS A 501 20.45 20.64 -2.67
N LEU A 502 20.01 21.52 -3.56
CA LEU A 502 19.31 21.09 -4.78
C LEU A 502 20.19 20.19 -5.64
N ALA A 503 21.44 20.59 -5.86
CA ALA A 503 22.39 19.81 -6.64
C ALA A 503 22.69 18.45 -5.96
N GLU A 504 22.89 18.48 -4.64
CA GLU A 504 23.12 17.27 -3.84
C GLU A 504 21.91 16.33 -3.82
N ALA A 505 20.69 16.89 -3.78
CA ALA A 505 19.46 16.13 -3.87
C ALA A 505 19.29 15.47 -5.25
N VAL A 506 19.63 16.17 -6.34
CA VAL A 506 19.64 15.59 -7.69
C VAL A 506 20.62 14.44 -7.79
N LYS A 507 21.86 14.61 -7.30
CA LYS A 507 22.86 13.52 -7.24
C LYS A 507 22.39 12.34 -6.38
N THR A 508 21.72 12.61 -5.26
CA THR A 508 21.16 11.56 -4.40
C THR A 508 20.11 10.73 -5.13
N VAL A 509 19.21 11.38 -5.89
CA VAL A 509 18.22 10.65 -6.70
C VAL A 509 18.89 9.88 -7.84
N TRP A 510 19.91 10.44 -8.49
CA TRP A 510 20.70 9.73 -9.50
C TRP A 510 21.43 8.50 -8.93
N ALA A 511 22.08 8.64 -7.77
CA ALA A 511 22.72 7.54 -7.05
C ALA A 511 21.73 6.43 -6.71
N SER A 512 20.47 6.77 -6.43
CA SER A 512 19.45 5.78 -6.09
C SER A 512 19.14 4.78 -7.21
N LEU A 513 19.55 5.07 -8.46
CA LEU A 513 19.50 4.09 -9.53
C LEU A 513 20.26 2.81 -9.15
N TRP A 514 21.32 2.95 -8.36
CA TRP A 514 22.20 1.91 -7.85
C TRP A 514 21.88 1.51 -6.41
N ASN A 515 20.64 1.75 -5.96
CA ASN A 515 20.11 1.08 -4.77
C ASN A 515 20.19 -0.44 -4.97
N TYR A 516 20.48 -1.19 -3.90
CA TYR A 516 20.64 -2.64 -3.98
C TYR A 516 19.36 -3.28 -4.53
N GLU A 517 18.21 -2.93 -3.99
CA GLU A 517 16.90 -3.43 -4.40
C GLU A 517 16.58 -3.05 -5.85
N ALA A 518 16.99 -1.86 -6.28
CA ALA A 518 16.79 -1.40 -7.65
C ALA A 518 17.68 -2.17 -8.64
N TYR A 519 18.91 -2.50 -8.24
CA TYR A 519 19.82 -3.35 -9.00
C TYR A 519 19.27 -4.76 -9.13
N GLU A 520 18.93 -5.42 -8.01
CA GLU A 520 18.37 -6.78 -7.98
C GLU A 520 17.09 -6.90 -8.81
N ALA A 521 16.21 -5.89 -8.72
CA ALA A 521 15.00 -5.85 -9.51
C ALA A 521 15.31 -5.85 -11.02
N ARG A 522 16.29 -5.06 -11.46
CA ARG A 522 16.68 -4.99 -12.87
C ARG A 522 17.33 -6.28 -13.33
N GLU A 523 18.23 -6.86 -12.53
CA GLU A 523 18.88 -8.14 -12.83
C GLU A 523 17.84 -9.25 -13.05
N ARG A 524 16.90 -9.39 -12.12
CA ARG A 524 15.83 -10.40 -12.25
C ARG A 524 14.98 -10.22 -13.50
N ASN A 525 14.72 -8.98 -13.88
CA ASN A 525 13.85 -8.68 -15.02
C ASN A 525 14.63 -8.56 -16.33
N PHE A 526 15.91 -8.96 -16.34
CA PHE A 526 16.79 -8.89 -17.50
C PHE A 526 16.79 -7.48 -18.11
N ILE A 527 16.92 -6.45 -17.26
CA ILE A 527 17.00 -5.07 -17.69
C ILE A 527 18.46 -4.65 -17.71
N GLU A 528 18.96 -4.33 -18.90
CA GLU A 528 20.35 -3.95 -19.12
C GLU A 528 20.70 -2.70 -18.32
N HIS A 529 21.66 -2.80 -17.41
CA HIS A 529 22.01 -1.71 -16.49
C HIS A 529 22.56 -0.46 -17.21
N SER A 530 23.37 -0.65 -18.25
CA SER A 530 23.94 0.41 -19.11
C SER A 530 22.87 1.21 -19.87
N GLY A 531 21.72 0.59 -20.14
CA GLY A 531 20.59 1.21 -20.85
C GLY A 531 19.61 1.94 -19.93
N VAL A 532 19.85 1.98 -18.62
CA VAL A 532 18.94 2.61 -17.66
C VAL A 532 19.46 3.99 -17.26
N TYR A 533 18.58 4.98 -17.37
CA TYR A 533 18.88 6.37 -17.06
C TYR A 533 17.89 6.93 -16.06
N MET A 534 18.37 7.81 -15.18
CA MET A 534 17.54 8.47 -14.17
C MET A 534 17.30 9.93 -14.54
N ALA A 535 16.06 10.25 -14.88
CA ALA A 535 15.62 11.64 -14.90
C ALA A 535 15.19 12.02 -13.49
N THR A 536 15.20 13.32 -13.22
CA THR A 536 14.71 13.86 -11.95
C THR A 536 13.66 14.90 -12.24
N PHE A 537 12.62 14.96 -11.42
CA PHE A 537 11.72 16.11 -11.44
C PHE A 537 11.65 16.77 -10.07
N ILE A 538 11.61 18.09 -10.12
CA ILE A 538 11.65 19.00 -8.98
C ILE A 538 10.28 19.64 -8.90
N GLN A 539 9.57 19.40 -7.81
CA GLN A 539 8.17 19.77 -7.66
C GLN A 539 7.95 20.46 -6.32
N VAL A 540 7.13 21.52 -6.32
CA VAL A 540 6.74 22.23 -5.09
C VAL A 540 6.11 21.26 -4.10
N GLY A 541 6.59 21.30 -2.86
CA GLY A 541 6.00 20.55 -1.75
C GLY A 541 4.61 21.09 -1.41
N VAL A 542 3.71 20.18 -1.03
CA VAL A 542 2.39 20.53 -0.51
C VAL A 542 2.43 20.34 0.99
N ASP A 543 2.08 21.39 1.72
CA ASP A 543 1.82 21.29 3.16
C ASP A 543 0.47 20.57 3.32
N MET A 544 0.50 19.38 3.92
CA MET A 544 -0.65 18.50 3.96
C MET A 544 -0.86 17.94 5.36
N ASP A 545 -2.08 18.09 5.87
CA ASP A 545 -2.52 17.42 7.10
C ASP A 545 -2.67 15.90 6.87
N ASN A 546 -3.03 15.51 5.63
CA ASN A 546 -3.29 14.13 5.24
C ASN A 546 -2.82 13.87 3.80
N GLY A 547 -2.30 12.66 3.55
CA GLY A 547 -1.91 12.18 2.22
C GLY A 547 -2.28 10.72 2.01
N GLY A 548 -2.48 10.32 0.75
CA GLY A 548 -2.91 8.95 0.44
C GLY A 548 -2.65 8.53 -1.01
N VAL A 549 -2.97 7.27 -1.31
CA VAL A 549 -2.90 6.68 -2.64
C VAL A 549 -4.30 6.25 -3.06
N MET A 550 -4.68 6.58 -4.29
CA MET A 550 -5.95 6.15 -4.88
C MET A 550 -5.69 5.18 -6.03
N ILE A 551 -6.43 4.08 -6.05
CA ILE A 551 -6.49 3.17 -7.19
C ILE A 551 -7.91 3.21 -7.71
N THR A 552 -8.08 3.55 -8.99
CA THR A 552 -9.40 3.81 -9.61
C THR A 552 -10.22 2.54 -9.83
N LYS A 553 -9.58 1.38 -9.71
CA LYS A 553 -10.20 0.06 -9.71
C LYS A 553 -9.58 -0.75 -8.59
N ASP A 554 -10.34 -1.69 -8.03
CA ASP A 554 -9.78 -2.65 -7.08
C ASP A 554 -8.58 -3.38 -7.72
N PRO A 555 -7.36 -3.28 -7.14
CA PRO A 555 -6.19 -3.97 -7.68
C PRO A 555 -6.19 -5.48 -7.39
N PHE A 556 -7.15 -5.99 -6.60
CA PHE A 556 -7.22 -7.39 -6.14
C PHE A 556 -8.40 -8.15 -6.74
#